data_AF-A0A699TVV2-F1
#
_entry.id   AF-A0A699TVV2-F1
#
_cell.length_a   1.000
_cell.length_b   1.000
_cell.length_c   1.000
_cell.angle_alpha   90.00
_cell.angle_beta   90.00
_cell.angle_gamma   90.00
#
_symmetry.space_group_name_H-M   'P 1'
#
loop_
_entity.id
_entity.type
_entity.pdbx_description
1 polymer ?
#
loop_
_entity_poly.entity_id
_entity_poly.type
_entity_poly.pdbx_seq_one_letter_code
_entity_poly.pdbx_strand_id
1 'polypeptide(L)'
;MDKENPWGKDETGKDVELHLYRSMIGSLMYLIASGPDIMFAVCACARHQYPKASPFDLVAYSDSDYGGASQDRKSTTGGSQFLGRKLISWQCKKQTIVATSTAEAEYVAAASCCGQVLWIQNQLLDYGY
;
A
#
# COMPACT_ATOMS: atom_id res chain seq x y z
N MET A 1 -43.18 26.32 -12.21
CA MET A 1 -41.70 26.43 -12.24
C MET A 1 -41.25 26.00 -10.86
N ASP A 2 -41.08 24.70 -10.70
CA ASP A 2 -40.70 24.06 -9.45
C ASP A 2 -39.23 23.66 -9.58
N LYS A 3 -38.41 24.12 -8.63
CA LYS A 3 -36.98 23.85 -8.61
C LYS A 3 -36.75 22.44 -8.07
N GLU A 4 -36.21 21.56 -8.91
CA GLU A 4 -35.69 20.27 -8.49
C GLU A 4 -34.49 20.46 -7.54
N ASN A 5 -34.45 19.65 -6.47
CA ASN A 5 -33.28 19.52 -5.59
C ASN A 5 -32.25 18.59 -6.26
N PRO A 6 -30.95 18.91 -6.31
CA PRO A 6 -29.95 18.11 -7.04
C PRO A 6 -29.48 16.83 -6.35
N TRP A 7 -30.04 16.50 -5.18
CA TRP A 7 -29.54 15.44 -4.31
C TRP A 7 -30.60 14.35 -4.11
N GLY A 8 -31.07 13.80 -5.23
CA GLY A 8 -31.75 12.52 -5.22
C GLY A 8 -30.78 11.48 -4.66
N LYS A 9 -31.08 10.93 -3.48
CA LYS A 9 -30.38 9.75 -2.97
C LYS A 9 -30.63 8.62 -3.95
N ASP A 10 -29.58 8.22 -4.64
CA ASP A 10 -29.48 7.01 -5.42
C ASP A 10 -29.55 5.80 -4.47
N GLU A 11 -30.78 5.36 -4.25
CA GLU A 11 -31.11 4.04 -3.74
C GLU A 11 -30.61 2.98 -4.73
N THR A 12 -29.36 2.52 -4.61
CA THR A 12 -28.87 1.18 -5.04
C THR A 12 -27.35 1.03 -4.84
N GLY A 13 -26.83 1.43 -3.69
CA GLY A 13 -25.53 0.93 -3.25
C GLY A 13 -25.71 -0.52 -2.81
N LYS A 14 -25.34 -1.51 -3.63
CA LYS A 14 -25.06 -2.85 -3.10
C LYS A 14 -23.99 -2.62 -2.03
N ASP A 15 -24.35 -2.78 -0.76
CA ASP A 15 -23.36 -2.85 0.32
C ASP A 15 -22.40 -3.97 -0.10
N VAL A 16 -21.26 -3.60 -0.69
CA VAL A 16 -20.15 -4.52 -0.91
C VAL A 16 -19.91 -5.08 0.48
N GLU A 17 -20.22 -6.37 0.65
CA GLU A 17 -20.29 -7.00 1.95
C GLU A 17 -19.00 -6.68 2.69
N LEU A 18 -19.06 -5.70 3.61
CA LEU A 18 -17.88 -5.07 4.20
C LEU A 18 -17.00 -6.14 4.87
N HIS A 19 -17.66 -7.20 5.31
CA HIS A 19 -17.10 -8.42 5.85
C HIS A 19 -16.27 -9.21 4.83
N LEU A 20 -16.77 -9.41 3.61
CA LEU A 20 -16.04 -10.07 2.52
C LEU A 20 -14.83 -9.24 2.07
N TYR A 21 -14.99 -7.92 1.95
CA TYR A 21 -13.88 -7.02 1.59
C TYR A 21 -12.79 -7.02 2.67
N ARG A 22 -13.17 -6.93 3.95
CA ARG A 22 -12.25 -7.07 5.08
C ARG A 22 -11.60 -8.45 5.14
N SER A 23 -12.33 -9.51 4.79
CA SER A 23 -11.81 -10.87 4.75
C SER A 23 -10.79 -11.03 3.62
N MET A 24 -11.06 -10.51 2.42
CA MET A 24 -10.11 -10.51 1.30
C MET A 24 -8.83 -9.73 1.63
N ILE A 25 -8.96 -8.56 2.26
CA ILE A 25 -7.82 -7.79 2.76
C ILE A 25 -7.06 -8.59 3.81
N GLY A 26 -7.76 -9.21 4.76
CA GLY A 26 -7.15 -10.04 5.81
C GLY A 26 -6.37 -11.22 5.25
N SER A 27 -6.92 -11.92 4.25
CA SER A 27 -6.24 -13.02 3.56
C SER A 27 -5.01 -12.54 2.79
N LEU A 28 -5.10 -11.40 2.10
CA LEU A 28 -3.97 -10.80 1.40
C LEU A 28 -2.87 -10.35 2.39
N MET A 29 -3.27 -9.71 3.49
CA MET A 29 -2.34 -9.32 4.57
C MET A 29 -1.72 -10.53 5.24
N TYR A 30 -2.46 -11.62 5.46
CA TYR A 30 -1.93 -12.87 6.02
C TYR A 30 -0.86 -13.47 5.11
N LEU A 31 -1.13 -13.55 3.80
CA LEU A 31 -0.17 -13.99 2.80
C LEU A 31 1.12 -13.14 2.80
N ILE A 32 1.00 -11.82 2.93
CA ILE A 32 2.13 -10.89 2.98
C ILE A 32 2.87 -10.95 4.33
N ALA A 33 2.15 -11.15 5.44
CA ALA A 33 2.70 -11.23 6.80
C ALA A 33 3.39 -12.57 7.10
N SER A 34 2.98 -13.67 6.42
CA SER A 34 3.80 -14.89 6.24
C SER A 34 4.97 -14.64 5.28
N GLY A 35 5.59 -13.46 5.39
CA GLY A 35 6.52 -12.82 4.45
C GLY A 35 7.82 -13.55 4.08
N PRO A 36 8.27 -14.65 4.72
CA PRO A 36 9.40 -15.39 4.18
C PRO A 36 9.12 -16.00 2.80
N ASP A 37 7.95 -16.60 2.58
CA ASP A 37 7.75 -17.47 1.41
C ASP A 37 7.34 -16.71 0.14
N ILE A 38 6.53 -15.65 0.26
CA ILE A 38 6.12 -14.83 -0.89
C ILE A 38 7.25 -13.90 -1.32
N MET A 39 7.98 -13.31 -0.37
CA MET A 39 9.17 -12.53 -0.70
C MET A 39 10.24 -13.42 -1.33
N PHE A 40 10.45 -14.63 -0.80
CA PHE A 40 11.36 -15.60 -1.41
C PHE A 40 10.94 -15.96 -2.85
N ALA A 41 9.65 -16.20 -3.09
CA ALA A 41 9.13 -16.47 -4.44
C ALA A 41 9.32 -15.28 -5.37
N VAL A 42 9.01 -14.05 -4.93
CA VAL A 42 9.23 -12.82 -5.71
C VAL A 42 10.71 -12.60 -5.98
N CYS A 43 11.60 -12.75 -4.99
CA CYS A 43 13.05 -12.66 -5.14
C CYS A 43 13.63 -13.76 -6.05
N ALA A 44 13.12 -14.99 -5.97
CA ALA A 44 13.49 -16.09 -6.87
C ALA A 44 13.03 -15.85 -8.31
N CYS A 45 11.79 -15.38 -8.51
CA CYS A 45 11.28 -15.01 -9.82
C CYS A 45 12.00 -13.78 -10.38
N ALA A 46 12.32 -12.78 -9.54
CA ALA A 46 13.12 -11.63 -9.92
C ALA A 46 14.53 -12.05 -10.33
N ARG A 47 15.18 -13.00 -9.63
CA ARG A 47 16.45 -13.61 -10.04
C ARG A 47 16.40 -14.26 -11.42
N HIS A 48 15.27 -14.87 -11.79
CA HIS A 48 15.11 -15.49 -13.11
C HIS A 48 14.77 -14.48 -14.20
N GLN A 49 14.04 -13.41 -13.87
CA GLN A 49 13.57 -12.42 -14.86
C GLN A 49 14.48 -11.21 -15.02
N TYR A 50 15.40 -10.93 -14.08
CA TYR A 50 16.38 -9.86 -14.19
C TYR A 50 17.78 -10.46 -14.40
N PRO A 51 18.44 -10.17 -15.54
CA PRO A 51 19.81 -10.58 -15.73
C PRO A 51 20.68 -9.89 -14.67
N LYS A 52 21.66 -10.61 -14.11
CA LYS A 52 22.57 -10.12 -13.03
C LYS A 52 23.28 -8.79 -13.33
N ALA A 53 23.25 -8.32 -14.58
CA ALA A 53 23.88 -7.09 -15.04
C ALA A 53 22.91 -5.92 -15.27
N SER A 54 21.59 -6.07 -15.08
CA SER A 54 20.66 -4.94 -15.18
C SER A 54 20.76 -4.06 -13.93
N PRO A 55 20.73 -2.72 -14.06
CA PRO A 55 20.72 -1.84 -12.89
C PRO A 55 19.51 -2.14 -12.00
N PHE A 56 19.78 -2.43 -10.72
CA PHE A 56 18.77 -2.66 -9.68
C PHE A 56 18.18 -1.32 -9.24
N ASP A 57 17.24 -0.82 -10.02
CA ASP A 57 16.53 0.41 -9.71
C ASP A 57 15.33 0.10 -8.80
N LEU A 58 15.51 0.28 -7.48
CA LEU A 58 14.42 0.16 -6.50
C LEU A 58 13.79 1.52 -6.30
N VAL A 59 12.59 1.70 -6.87
CA VAL A 59 11.83 2.95 -6.78
C VAL A 59 10.62 2.74 -5.89
N ALA A 60 10.38 3.65 -4.96
CA ALA A 60 9.21 3.61 -4.12
C ALA A 60 8.46 4.93 -4.16
N TYR A 61 7.13 4.82 -4.21
CA TYR A 61 6.22 5.94 -4.12
C TYR A 61 5.45 5.82 -2.80
N SER A 62 5.24 6.95 -2.15
CA SER A 62 4.42 7.09 -0.96
C SER A 62 3.36 8.16 -1.19
N ASP A 63 2.17 7.92 -0.67
CA ASP A 63 1.06 8.86 -0.69
C ASP A 63 0.35 8.85 0.66
N SER A 64 -0.36 9.91 0.99
CA SER A 64 -1.22 9.94 2.17
C SER A 64 -2.48 10.75 1.92
N ASP A 65 -3.62 10.23 2.34
CA ASP A 65 -4.79 11.08 2.51
C ASP A 65 -4.69 11.87 3.83
N TYR A 66 -5.24 13.08 3.89
CA TYR A 66 -5.37 13.84 5.13
C TYR A 66 -6.78 13.71 5.69
N GLY A 67 -6.92 13.09 6.85
CA GLY A 67 -8.20 12.94 7.53
C GLY A 67 -9.28 12.22 6.73
N GLY A 68 -8.88 11.29 5.85
CA GLY A 68 -9.77 10.57 4.95
C GLY A 68 -10.82 9.69 5.65
N ALA A 69 -10.54 9.23 6.88
CA ALA A 69 -11.50 8.45 7.65
C ALA A 69 -12.56 9.33 8.33
N SER A 70 -13.84 9.14 7.96
CA SER A 70 -14.97 9.91 8.49
C SER A 70 -15.20 9.73 10.00
N GLN A 71 -14.89 8.56 10.54
CA GLN A 71 -15.21 8.21 11.93
C GLN A 71 -14.17 8.70 12.96
N ASP A 72 -12.88 8.66 12.62
CA ASP A 72 -11.78 9.00 13.54
C ASP A 72 -10.80 10.03 12.98
N ARG A 73 -11.07 10.59 11.80
CA ARG A 73 -10.25 11.62 11.12
C ARG A 73 -8.80 11.19 10.93
N LYS A 74 -8.53 9.87 10.95
CA LYS A 74 -7.19 9.35 10.69
C LYS A 74 -6.92 9.34 9.19
N SER A 75 -5.64 9.55 8.90
CA SER A 75 -5.09 9.46 7.57
C SER A 75 -4.87 8.01 7.14
N THR A 76 -4.79 7.78 5.85
CA THR A 76 -4.43 6.53 5.21
C THR A 76 -3.11 6.73 4.48
N THR A 77 -2.12 5.91 4.81
CA THR A 77 -0.84 5.85 4.12
C THR A 77 -0.95 4.88 2.96
N GLY A 78 -0.68 5.37 1.75
CA GLY A 78 -0.47 4.59 0.55
C GLY A 78 1.03 4.43 0.24
N GLY A 79 1.41 3.33 -0.39
CA GLY A 79 2.73 3.21 -0.97
C GLY A 79 2.84 2.06 -1.96
N SER A 80 3.78 2.17 -2.88
CA SER A 80 4.06 1.17 -3.90
C SER A 80 5.55 1.10 -4.16
N GLN A 81 6.12 -0.10 -4.11
CA GLN A 81 7.53 -0.36 -4.33
C GLN A 81 7.72 -1.14 -5.64
N PHE A 82 8.61 -0.62 -6.48
CA PHE A 82 8.94 -1.15 -7.78
C PHE A 82 10.40 -1.58 -7.83
N LEU A 83 10.64 -2.76 -8.39
CA LEU A 83 11.97 -3.21 -8.79
C LEU A 83 12.06 -3.10 -10.32
N GLY A 84 12.83 -2.14 -10.81
CA GLY A 84 12.80 -1.70 -12.19
C GLY A 84 11.40 -1.19 -12.57
N ARG A 85 10.79 -1.80 -13.58
CA ARG A 85 9.41 -1.47 -14.02
C ARG A 85 8.33 -2.36 -13.43
N LYS A 86 8.67 -3.25 -12.48
CA LYS A 86 7.74 -4.24 -11.92
C LYS A 86 7.36 -3.88 -10.50
N LEU A 87 6.06 -3.82 -10.21
CA LEU A 87 5.54 -3.66 -8.85
C LEU A 87 5.82 -4.94 -8.06
N ILE A 88 6.51 -4.81 -6.92
CA ILE A 88 6.85 -5.94 -6.05
C ILE A 88 6.06 -5.93 -4.74
N SER A 89 5.70 -4.74 -4.26
CA SER A 89 4.95 -4.58 -3.02
C SER A 89 4.11 -3.31 -3.09
N TRP A 90 2.99 -3.31 -2.38
CA TRP A 90 2.13 -2.16 -2.21
C TRP A 90 1.51 -2.21 -0.83
N GLN A 91 1.18 -1.04 -0.28
CA GLN A 91 0.53 -0.92 1.02
C GLN A 91 -0.51 0.19 0.97
N CYS A 92 -1.65 -0.08 1.62
CA CYS A 92 -2.64 0.92 1.97
C CYS A 92 -3.02 0.66 3.43
N LYS A 93 -2.57 1.54 4.32
CA LYS A 93 -2.66 1.33 5.76
C LYS A 93 -3.18 2.58 6.45
N LYS A 94 -4.26 2.41 7.22
CA LYS A 94 -4.75 3.45 8.12
C LYS A 94 -3.69 3.79 9.18
N GLN A 95 -3.38 5.07 9.33
CA GLN A 95 -2.45 5.56 10.34
C GLN A 95 -3.00 5.30 11.74
N THR A 96 -2.12 5.03 12.70
CA THR A 96 -2.51 4.78 14.09
C THR A 96 -2.80 6.08 14.84
N ILE A 97 -2.09 7.14 14.49
CA ILE A 97 -2.25 8.51 14.99
C ILE A 97 -3.14 9.34 14.05
N VAL A 98 -3.76 10.38 14.60
CA VAL A 98 -4.47 11.39 13.81
C VAL A 98 -3.46 12.47 13.45
N ALA A 99 -3.18 12.64 12.16
CA ALA A 99 -2.30 13.71 11.69
C ALA A 99 -2.98 15.07 11.89
N THR A 100 -2.25 16.03 12.44
CA THR A 100 -2.74 17.40 12.64
C THR A 100 -2.60 18.25 11.38
N SER A 101 -1.73 17.86 10.45
CA SER A 101 -1.50 18.52 9.16
C SER A 101 -1.31 17.52 8.01
N THR A 102 -1.42 17.99 6.77
CA THR A 102 -1.09 17.19 5.58
C THR A 102 0.37 16.76 5.57
N ALA A 103 1.29 17.67 5.94
CA ALA A 103 2.73 17.37 6.01
C ALA A 103 3.05 16.27 7.04
N GLU A 104 2.35 16.26 8.18
CA GLU A 104 2.51 15.19 9.18
C GLU A 104 2.01 13.85 8.63
N ALA A 105 0.87 13.83 7.93
CA ALA A 105 0.35 12.63 7.30
C ALA A 105 1.31 12.08 6.23
N GLU A 106 1.88 12.97 5.41
CA GLU A 106 2.89 12.64 4.40
C GLU A 106 4.17 12.11 5.04
N TYR A 107 4.63 12.71 6.13
CA TYR A 107 5.82 12.25 6.85
C TYR A 107 5.64 10.83 7.40
N VAL A 108 4.48 10.53 7.99
CA VAL A 108 4.16 9.18 8.46
C VAL A 108 4.16 8.17 7.31
N ALA A 109 3.59 8.55 6.15
CA ALA A 109 3.61 7.71 4.96
C ALA A 109 5.02 7.48 4.40
N ALA A 110 5.82 8.54 4.29
CA ALA A 110 7.19 8.49 3.83
C ALA A 110 8.06 7.62 4.76
N ALA A 111 7.94 7.78 6.08
CA ALA A 111 8.66 6.96 7.05
C ALA A 111 8.34 5.47 6.91
N SER A 112 7.05 5.13 6.75
CA SER A 112 6.62 3.75 6.49
C SER A 112 7.15 3.22 5.15
N CYS A 113 7.21 4.06 4.13
CA CYS A 113 7.75 3.69 2.81
C CYS A 113 9.27 3.43 2.86
N CYS A 114 10.04 4.31 3.52
CA CYS A 114 11.47 4.15 3.71
C CYS A 114 11.81 2.85 4.47
N GLY A 115 11.05 2.53 5.52
CA GLY A 115 11.23 1.27 6.25
C GLY A 115 11.01 0.03 5.38
N GLN A 116 9.99 0.05 4.52
CA GLN A 116 9.73 -1.03 3.55
C GLN A 116 10.87 -1.16 2.53
N VAL A 117 11.34 -0.05 1.97
CA VAL A 117 12.47 -0.03 1.02
C VAL A 117 13.73 -0.60 1.65
N LEU A 118 14.08 -0.16 2.86
CA LEU A 118 15.27 -0.64 3.57
C LEU A 118 15.17 -2.14 3.87
N TRP A 119 13.99 -2.62 4.25
CA TRP A 119 13.76 -4.04 4.49
C TRP A 119 13.93 -4.87 3.19
N ILE A 120 13.36 -4.41 2.07
CA ILE A 120 13.53 -5.05 0.76
C ILE A 120 15.01 -5.07 0.34
N GLN A 121 15.73 -3.97 0.55
CA GLN A 121 17.18 -3.90 0.27
C GLN A 121 17.95 -4.94 1.07
N ASN A 122 17.73 -5.02 2.39
CA ASN A 122 18.39 -6.02 3.22
C ASN A 122 18.06 -7.46 2.78
N GLN A 123 16.80 -7.75 2.44
CA GLN A 123 16.43 -9.07 1.92
C GLN A 123 17.15 -9.40 0.61
N LEU A 124 17.26 -8.43 -0.31
CA LEU A 124 17.99 -8.63 -1.56
C LEU A 124 19.48 -8.91 -1.32
N LEU A 125 20.12 -8.19 -0.39
CA LEU A 125 21.50 -8.44 0.03
C LEU A 125 21.67 -9.85 0.61
N ASP A 126 20.75 -10.30 1.48
CA ASP A 126 20.78 -11.64 2.08
C ASP A 126 20.68 -12.76 1.02
N TYR A 127 20.02 -12.49 -0.12
CA TYR A 127 19.92 -13.42 -1.25
C TYR A 127 21.09 -13.33 -2.24
N GLY A 128 22.11 -12.51 -1.98
CA GLY A 128 23.34 -12.40 -2.75
C GLY A 128 23.27 -11.43 -3.93
N TYR A 129 22.49 -10.35 -3.80
CA TYR A 129 22.59 -9.15 -4.63
C TYR A 129 23.44 -8.06 -4.00
#